data_AF-A0A3G2TB06-F1
#
_entry.id   AF-A0A3G2TB06-F1
#
_cell.length_a   1.000
_cell.length_b   1.000
_cell.length_c   1.000
_cell.angle_alpha   90.00
_cell.angle_beta   90.00
_cell.angle_gamma   90.00
#
_symmetry.space_group_name_H-M   'P 1'
#
loop_
_entity.id
_entity.type
_entity.pdbx_description
1 polymer ?
#
loop_
_entity_poly.entity_id
_entity_poly.type
_entity_poly.pdbx_seq_one_letter_code
_entity_poly.pdbx_strand_id
1 'polypeptide(L)'
;MTSFGTNPDTSVKTRVFIATSFPQITELLSQTLKFHGKEAFFTSGYPAETDSRSDFLVLQTSELKLAADFKPNIVLLTSEVSEDELYTVAQNITPGGVFIFPENLLEQAENIQNFFRRMPYSPMKTNVVNGEVSVITAMGDLPLKLQHPDSVLHLQGMQLLAQQFGIMEEAFYEALLELYY
;
A
#
# COMPACT_ATOMS: atom_id res chain seq x y z
N MET A 1 -18.37 13.82 -21.61
CA MET A 1 -17.16 13.33 -22.30
C MET A 1 -16.08 14.36 -22.09
N THR A 2 -15.31 14.23 -21.01
CA THR A 2 -14.16 15.09 -20.74
C THR A 2 -12.93 14.25 -21.05
N SER A 3 -12.17 14.68 -22.06
CA SER A 3 -10.93 14.03 -22.49
C SER A 3 -9.92 14.08 -21.34
N PHE A 4 -9.48 12.91 -20.90
CA PHE A 4 -8.40 12.77 -19.93
C PHE A 4 -7.09 13.20 -20.58
N GLY A 5 -6.40 14.15 -19.92
CA GLY A 5 -5.11 14.68 -20.36
C GLY A 5 -4.07 13.57 -20.50
N THR A 6 -3.21 13.71 -21.50
CA THR A 6 -2.09 12.83 -21.78
C THR A 6 -1.31 12.52 -20.51
N ASN A 7 -1.20 11.23 -20.19
CA ASN A 7 -0.41 10.68 -19.09
C ASN A 7 0.97 11.35 -19.09
N PRO A 8 1.40 12.04 -18.01
CA PRO A 8 2.80 12.46 -17.90
C PRO A 8 3.67 11.23 -18.12
N ASP A 9 4.88 11.40 -18.66
CA ASP A 9 5.76 10.29 -19.02
C ASP A 9 6.15 9.48 -17.76
N THR A 10 5.26 8.57 -17.36
CA THR A 10 5.38 7.63 -16.25
C THR A 10 6.14 6.38 -16.68
N SER A 11 6.67 6.35 -17.91
CA SER A 11 7.30 5.16 -18.50
C SER A 11 8.54 4.69 -17.73
N VAL A 12 9.13 5.54 -16.89
CA VAL A 12 10.35 5.24 -16.12
C VAL A 12 10.09 5.01 -14.63
N LYS A 13 8.91 5.38 -14.10
CA LYS A 13 8.63 5.30 -12.65
C LYS A 13 7.97 3.97 -12.27
N THR A 14 8.33 3.44 -11.10
CA THR A 14 7.61 2.32 -10.48
C THR A 14 6.26 2.83 -9.95
N ARG A 15 5.17 2.30 -10.48
CA ARG A 15 3.80 2.71 -10.16
C ARG A 15 3.23 1.84 -9.04
N VAL A 16 2.89 2.47 -7.93
CA VAL A 16 2.34 1.83 -6.73
C VAL A 16 0.88 2.24 -6.59
N PHE A 17 -0.02 1.27 -6.52
CA PHE A 17 -1.46 1.51 -6.37
C PHE A 17 -1.91 0.99 -5.01
N ILE A 18 -2.38 1.89 -4.16
CA ILE A 18 -2.91 1.56 -2.84
C ILE A 18 -4.43 1.72 -2.93
N ALA A 19 -5.12 0.59 -3.03
CA ALA A 19 -6.58 0.53 -3.10
C ALA A 19 -7.13 0.72 -1.68
N THR A 20 -7.39 1.98 -1.29
CA THR A 20 -7.98 2.27 0.02
C THR A 20 -8.72 3.59 0.11
N SER A 21 -9.75 3.63 0.96
CA SER A 21 -10.40 4.85 1.46
C SER A 21 -9.79 5.40 2.75
N PHE A 22 -8.83 4.69 3.38
CA PHE A 22 -8.15 5.09 4.62
C PHE A 22 -6.84 5.84 4.34
N PRO A 23 -6.78 7.19 4.44
CA PRO A 23 -5.55 7.93 4.13
C PRO A 23 -4.41 7.62 5.08
N GLN A 24 -4.74 7.24 6.33
CA GLN A 24 -3.78 6.98 7.38
C GLN A 24 -2.76 5.88 7.01
N ILE A 25 -3.15 4.87 6.21
CA ILE A 25 -2.24 3.82 5.75
C ILE A 25 -1.14 4.40 4.86
N THR A 26 -1.52 5.26 3.91
CA THR A 26 -0.58 5.90 3.01
C THR A 26 0.26 6.96 3.72
N GLU A 27 -0.33 7.67 4.69
CA GLU A 27 0.41 8.64 5.53
C GLU A 27 1.51 7.95 6.34
N LEU A 28 1.20 6.82 6.98
CA LEU A 28 2.17 6.01 7.71
C LEU A 28 3.31 5.53 6.80
N LEU A 29 2.99 5.04 5.61
CA LEU A 29 4.00 4.68 4.61
C LEU A 29 4.84 5.90 4.25
N SER A 30 4.23 7.04 3.94
CA SER A 30 4.94 8.28 3.58
C SER A 30 5.91 8.74 4.67
N GLN A 31 5.48 8.71 5.93
CA GLN A 31 6.32 9.06 7.07
C GLN A 31 7.47 8.06 7.24
N THR A 32 7.20 6.75 7.09
CA THR A 32 8.21 5.69 7.14
C THR A 32 9.25 5.85 6.03
N LEU A 33 8.83 6.13 4.80
CA LEU A 33 9.75 6.41 3.68
C LEU A 33 10.63 7.62 3.98
N LYS A 34 10.04 8.73 4.46
CA LYS A 34 10.78 9.95 4.82
C LYS A 34 11.78 9.72 5.93
N PHE A 35 11.42 8.95 6.96
CA PHE A 35 12.31 8.58 8.06
C PHE A 35 13.59 7.88 7.54
N HIS A 36 13.43 7.01 6.54
CA HIS A 36 14.53 6.29 5.89
C HIS A 36 15.16 7.02 4.70
N GLY A 37 14.84 8.31 4.48
CA GLY A 37 15.39 9.12 3.38
C GLY A 37 14.99 8.63 1.99
N LYS A 38 13.89 7.88 1.87
CA LYS A 38 13.34 7.39 0.59
C LYS A 38 12.34 8.42 0.03
N GLU A 39 12.52 8.80 -1.22
CA GLU A 39 11.58 9.68 -1.93
C GLU A 39 10.53 8.87 -2.69
N ALA A 40 9.26 9.28 -2.56
CA ALA A 40 8.12 8.76 -3.31
C ALA A 40 7.14 9.92 -3.57
N PHE A 41 6.57 9.98 -4.77
CA PHE A 41 5.55 10.98 -5.10
C PHE A 41 4.16 10.41 -4.82
N PHE A 42 3.44 10.97 -3.86
CA PHE A 42 2.11 10.53 -3.44
C PHE A 42 1.01 11.38 -4.08
N THR A 43 -0.04 10.74 -4.58
CA THR A 43 -1.21 11.40 -5.17
C THR A 43 -2.49 10.60 -4.91
N SER A 44 -3.62 11.29 -4.90
CA SER A 44 -4.97 10.68 -4.84
C SER A 44 -5.68 10.62 -6.19
N GLY A 45 -5.06 11.16 -7.24
CA GLY A 45 -5.55 11.10 -8.63
C GLY A 45 -4.40 11.17 -9.64
N TYR A 46 -4.72 11.30 -10.93
CA TYR A 46 -3.68 11.51 -11.95
C TYR A 46 -3.09 12.91 -11.82
N PRO A 47 -1.79 13.04 -11.47
CA PRO A 47 -1.18 14.35 -11.35
C PRO A 47 -0.93 14.91 -12.75
N ALA A 48 -1.09 16.23 -12.92
CA ALA A 48 -0.72 16.92 -14.15
C ALA A 48 0.81 16.91 -14.36
N GLU A 49 1.58 16.88 -13.27
CA GLU A 49 3.03 16.83 -13.25
C GLU A 49 3.51 15.86 -12.16
N THR A 50 4.53 15.05 -12.46
CA THR A 50 5.17 14.15 -11.48
C THR A 50 6.54 14.69 -11.10
N ASP A 51 6.93 14.60 -9.83
CA ASP A 51 8.31 14.95 -9.40
C ASP A 51 9.32 14.02 -10.11
N SER A 52 10.22 14.60 -10.90
CA SER A 52 11.23 13.86 -11.67
C SER A 52 12.26 13.16 -10.78
N ARG A 53 12.40 13.57 -9.51
CA ARG A 53 13.40 13.02 -8.57
C ARG A 53 13.00 11.67 -7.96
N SER A 54 11.70 11.37 -7.93
CA SER A 54 11.20 10.15 -7.28
C SER A 54 11.09 8.98 -8.26
N ASP A 55 11.70 7.84 -7.95
CA ASP A 55 11.55 6.60 -8.74
C ASP A 55 10.14 5.98 -8.60
N PHE A 56 9.38 6.39 -7.58
CA PHE A 56 8.07 5.84 -7.26
C PHE A 56 6.95 6.87 -7.45
N LEU A 57 5.86 6.43 -8.08
CA LEU A 57 4.58 7.14 -8.14
C LEU A 57 3.54 6.34 -7.37
N VAL A 58 3.06 6.87 -6.25
CA VAL A 58 2.09 6.21 -5.37
C VAL A 58 0.71 6.84 -5.56
N LEU A 59 -0.23 6.08 -6.10
CA LEU A 59 -1.63 6.45 -6.22
C LEU A 59 -2.44 5.77 -5.10
N GLN A 60 -2.96 6.57 -4.16
CA GLN A 60 -3.97 6.11 -3.19
C GLN A 60 -5.36 6.43 -3.72
N THR A 61 -6.25 5.44 -3.82
CA THR A 61 -7.62 5.68 -4.25
C THR A 61 -8.56 4.56 -3.85
N SER A 62 -9.85 4.87 -3.70
CA SER A 62 -10.94 3.87 -3.66
C SER A 62 -11.53 3.62 -5.05
N GLU A 63 -11.15 4.39 -6.08
CA GLU A 63 -11.60 4.20 -7.46
C GLU A 63 -10.76 3.13 -8.17
N LEU A 64 -11.12 1.86 -7.96
CA LEU A 64 -10.36 0.70 -8.46
C LEU A 64 -10.17 0.68 -9.99
N LYS A 65 -11.11 1.26 -10.73
CA LYS A 65 -11.06 1.34 -12.20
C LYS A 65 -9.86 2.13 -12.72
N LEU A 66 -9.30 3.04 -11.91
CA LEU A 66 -8.11 3.79 -12.28
C LEU A 66 -6.90 2.88 -12.51
N ALA A 67 -6.89 1.66 -11.95
CA ALA A 67 -5.83 0.68 -12.20
C ALA A 67 -5.65 0.37 -13.69
N ALA A 68 -6.72 0.44 -14.49
CA ALA A 68 -6.68 0.16 -15.92
C ALA A 68 -5.76 1.10 -16.69
N ASP A 69 -5.84 2.40 -16.40
CA ASP A 69 -5.00 3.43 -17.03
C ASP A 69 -3.66 3.57 -16.30
N PHE A 70 -3.63 3.29 -14.99
CA PHE A 70 -2.43 3.45 -14.16
C PHE A 70 -1.41 2.35 -14.40
N LYS A 71 -1.84 1.13 -14.79
CA LYS A 71 -0.98 -0.04 -15.04
C LYS A 71 0.06 -0.26 -13.92
N PRO A 72 -0.37 -0.50 -12.67
CA PRO A 72 0.54 -0.57 -11.52
C PRO A 72 1.62 -1.65 -11.68
N ASN A 73 2.80 -1.38 -11.12
CA ASN A 73 3.85 -2.37 -10.91
C ASN A 73 3.65 -3.08 -9.56
N ILE A 74 3.20 -2.34 -8.56
CA ILE A 74 2.98 -2.83 -7.20
C ILE A 74 1.56 -2.43 -6.79
N VAL A 75 0.82 -3.36 -6.22
CA VAL A 75 -0.54 -3.13 -5.70
C VAL A 75 -0.59 -3.54 -4.24
N LEU A 76 -1.21 -2.70 -3.41
CA LEU A 76 -1.70 -3.04 -2.08
C LEU A 76 -3.23 -2.92 -2.06
N LEU A 77 -3.93 -4.02 -1.76
CA LEU A 77 -5.34 -4.00 -1.40
C LEU A 77 -5.50 -3.95 0.12
N THR A 78 -6.44 -3.13 0.60
CA THR A 78 -6.94 -3.20 1.98
C THR A 78 -8.14 -4.15 2.06
N SER A 79 -8.63 -4.43 3.27
CA SER A 79 -9.77 -5.33 3.48
C SER A 79 -11.11 -4.74 3.06
N GLU A 80 -11.15 -3.48 2.63
CA GLU A 80 -12.36 -2.89 2.06
C GLU A 80 -12.65 -3.38 0.63
N VAL A 81 -11.64 -3.94 -0.05
CA VAL A 81 -11.79 -4.49 -1.39
C VAL A 81 -12.40 -5.89 -1.30
N SER A 82 -13.57 -6.05 -1.91
CA SER A 82 -14.26 -7.34 -1.96
C SER A 82 -13.61 -8.33 -2.94
N GLU A 83 -14.04 -9.59 -2.82
CA GLU A 83 -13.65 -10.69 -3.71
C GLU A 83 -13.95 -10.39 -5.19
N ASP A 84 -15.13 -9.81 -5.46
CA ASP A 84 -15.55 -9.45 -6.82
C ASP A 84 -14.73 -8.26 -7.37
N GLU A 85 -14.39 -7.33 -6.50
CA GLU A 85 -13.66 -6.11 -6.87
C GLU A 85 -12.18 -6.35 -7.14
N LEU A 86 -11.59 -7.37 -6.51
CA LEU A 86 -10.18 -7.73 -6.66
C LEU A 86 -9.75 -7.83 -8.14
N TYR A 87 -10.59 -8.44 -8.99
CA TYR A 87 -10.29 -8.63 -10.41
C TYR A 87 -10.18 -7.31 -11.17
N THR A 88 -10.87 -6.25 -10.72
CA THR A 88 -10.80 -4.91 -11.33
C THR A 88 -9.37 -4.36 -11.27
N VAL A 89 -8.64 -4.68 -10.21
CA VAL A 89 -7.26 -4.23 -10.01
C VAL A 89 -6.26 -5.25 -10.53
N ALA A 90 -6.39 -6.52 -10.14
CA ALA A 90 -5.38 -7.55 -10.38
C ALA A 90 -5.06 -7.78 -11.86
N GLN A 91 -6.07 -7.71 -12.74
CA GLN A 91 -5.87 -7.90 -14.18
C GLN A 91 -5.02 -6.80 -14.83
N ASN A 92 -4.88 -5.65 -14.17
CA ASN A 92 -4.17 -4.48 -14.68
C ASN A 92 -2.74 -4.34 -14.14
N ILE A 93 -2.32 -5.27 -13.27
CA ILE A 93 -0.95 -5.32 -12.76
C ILE A 93 0.00 -5.66 -13.90
N THR A 94 1.07 -4.88 -14.02
CA THR A 94 2.13 -5.08 -15.00
C THR A 94 2.77 -6.46 -14.79
N PRO A 95 3.00 -7.26 -15.85
CA PRO A 95 3.66 -8.56 -15.73
C PRO A 95 4.99 -8.47 -14.98
N GLY A 96 5.22 -9.37 -14.04
CA GLY A 96 6.36 -9.37 -13.12
C GLY A 96 6.21 -8.45 -11.91
N GLY A 97 5.07 -7.76 -11.78
CA GLY A 97 4.76 -6.89 -10.65
C GLY A 97 4.52 -7.62 -9.33
N VAL A 98 4.07 -6.88 -8.32
CA VAL A 98 3.82 -7.37 -6.96
C VAL A 98 2.37 -7.10 -6.57
N PHE A 99 1.71 -8.11 -6.03
CA PHE A 99 0.34 -8.05 -5.56
C PHE A 99 0.28 -8.39 -4.07
N ILE A 100 0.03 -7.38 -3.25
CA ILE A 100 -0.09 -7.46 -1.80
C ILE A 100 -1.58 -7.35 -1.45
N PHE A 101 -2.13 -8.33 -0.73
CA PHE A 101 -3.57 -8.41 -0.49
C PHE A 101 -3.90 -9.14 0.83
N PRO A 102 -5.08 -8.89 1.42
CA PRO A 102 -5.54 -9.60 2.61
C PRO A 102 -5.63 -11.12 2.39
N GLU A 103 -5.23 -11.91 3.36
CA GLU A 103 -5.23 -13.39 3.29
C GLU A 103 -6.62 -13.98 3.00
N ASN A 104 -7.71 -13.31 3.39
CA ASN A 104 -9.07 -13.75 3.07
C ASN A 104 -9.42 -13.68 1.57
N LEU A 105 -8.58 -13.06 0.75
CA LEU A 105 -8.73 -13.02 -0.72
C LEU A 105 -7.79 -14.02 -1.44
N LEU A 106 -7.13 -14.91 -0.70
CA LEU A 106 -6.13 -15.82 -1.24
C LEU A 106 -6.71 -16.77 -2.30
N GLU A 107 -7.86 -17.39 -2.04
CA GLU A 107 -8.49 -18.33 -2.98
C GLU A 107 -8.82 -17.65 -4.32
N GLN A 108 -9.30 -16.42 -4.29
CA GLN A 108 -9.62 -15.61 -5.47
C GLN A 108 -8.34 -15.18 -6.18
N ALA A 109 -7.32 -14.76 -5.43
CA ALA A 109 -6.02 -14.36 -5.98
C ALA A 109 -5.29 -15.52 -6.66
N GLU A 110 -5.46 -16.77 -6.21
CA GLU A 110 -4.88 -17.97 -6.83
C GLU A 110 -5.51 -18.29 -8.19
N ASN A 111 -6.79 -17.97 -8.39
CA ASN A 111 -7.49 -18.18 -9.66
C ASN A 111 -7.05 -17.23 -10.79
N ILE A 112 -6.29 -16.19 -10.46
CA ILE A 112 -5.82 -15.20 -11.44
C ILE A 112 -4.58 -15.71 -12.16
N GLN A 113 -4.62 -15.80 -13.48
CA GLN A 113 -3.51 -16.36 -14.26
C GLN A 113 -2.39 -15.34 -14.57
N ASN A 114 -2.57 -14.07 -14.23
CA ASN A 114 -1.58 -13.03 -14.46
C ASN A 114 -0.26 -13.33 -13.73
N PHE A 115 0.85 -13.01 -14.39
CA PHE A 115 2.19 -13.22 -13.87
C PHE A 115 2.59 -12.05 -12.96
N PHE A 116 2.46 -12.21 -11.65
CA PHE A 116 2.98 -11.30 -10.63
C PHE A 116 3.33 -12.09 -9.37
N ARG A 117 4.21 -11.53 -8.54
CA ARG A 117 4.51 -12.06 -7.20
C ARG A 117 3.33 -11.77 -6.28
N ARG A 118 2.83 -12.80 -5.59
CA ARG A 118 1.76 -12.67 -4.58
C ARG A 118 2.36 -12.55 -3.19
N MET A 119 1.76 -11.70 -2.36
CA MET A 119 2.16 -11.44 -0.99
C MET A 119 0.89 -11.28 -0.14
N PRO A 120 0.23 -12.39 0.26
CA PRO A 120 -0.89 -12.30 1.19
C PRO A 120 -0.41 -11.74 2.55
N TYR A 121 -1.27 -11.03 3.25
CA TYR A 121 -1.01 -10.57 4.61
C TYR A 121 -2.21 -10.82 5.54
N SER A 122 -1.91 -11.03 6.81
CA SER A 122 -2.87 -11.23 7.88
C SER A 122 -2.86 -10.02 8.82
N PRO A 123 -3.97 -9.72 9.51
CA PRO A 123 -3.96 -8.74 10.59
C PRO A 123 -2.91 -9.10 11.65
N MET A 124 -2.14 -8.10 12.10
CA MET A 124 -1.21 -8.32 13.20
C MET A 124 -1.96 -8.57 14.50
N LYS A 125 -1.32 -9.26 15.45
CA LYS A 125 -1.87 -9.40 16.80
C LYS A 125 -1.87 -8.04 17.49
N THR A 126 -2.99 -7.69 18.10
CA THR A 126 -3.16 -6.45 18.84
C THR A 126 -3.54 -6.71 20.29
N ASN A 127 -3.18 -5.78 21.16
CA ASN A 127 -3.62 -5.69 22.54
C ASN A 127 -4.24 -4.32 22.78
N VAL A 128 -5.18 -4.23 23.71
CA VAL A 128 -5.70 -2.94 24.19
C VAL A 128 -5.09 -2.67 25.55
N VAL A 129 -4.30 -1.61 25.66
CA VAL A 129 -3.65 -1.19 26.91
C VAL A 129 -4.08 0.25 27.19
N ASN A 130 -4.74 0.48 28.33
CA ASN A 130 -5.23 1.80 28.74
C ASN A 130 -6.16 2.50 27.72
N GLY A 131 -6.88 1.72 26.90
CA GLY A 131 -7.76 2.25 25.85
C GLY A 131 -7.07 2.57 24.53
N GLU A 132 -5.75 2.33 24.42
CA GLU A 132 -4.99 2.46 23.18
C GLU A 132 -4.71 1.08 22.58
N VAL A 133 -4.73 0.99 21.24
CA VAL A 133 -4.38 -0.23 20.50
C VAL A 133 -2.87 -0.31 20.37
N SER A 134 -2.29 -1.42 20.83
CA SER A 134 -0.89 -1.76 20.67
C SER A 134 -0.74 -2.96 19.75
N VAL A 135 0.25 -2.93 18.86
CA VAL A 135 0.57 -4.03 17.95
C VAL A 135 1.72 -4.85 18.52
N ILE A 136 1.53 -6.16 18.60
CA ILE A 136 2.55 -7.08 19.10
C ILE A 136 3.53 -7.39 17.97
N THR A 137 4.77 -6.93 18.11
CA THR A 137 5.85 -7.19 17.14
C THR A 137 6.95 -8.05 17.78
N ALA A 138 7.87 -8.57 16.96
CA ALA A 138 9.06 -9.26 17.47
C ALA A 138 10.00 -8.35 18.28
N MET A 139 9.91 -7.02 18.07
CA MET A 139 10.70 -6.01 18.78
C MET A 139 10.03 -5.53 20.08
N GLY A 140 8.81 -6.00 20.35
CA GLY A 140 7.99 -5.59 21.50
C GLY A 140 6.62 -5.04 21.09
N ASP A 141 5.87 -4.60 22.08
CA ASP A 141 4.56 -3.97 21.90
C ASP A 141 4.74 -2.54 21.37
N LEU A 142 4.17 -2.26 20.20
CA LEU A 142 4.19 -0.97 19.52
C LEU A 142 2.83 -0.27 19.72
N PRO A 143 2.71 0.71 20.63
CA PRO A 143 1.51 1.53 20.73
C PRO A 143 1.35 2.36 19.45
N LEU A 144 0.22 2.19 18.76
CA LEU A 144 -0.08 3.00 17.58
C LEU A 144 -1.32 3.84 17.84
N LYS A 145 -1.18 5.16 17.70
CA LYS A 145 -2.31 6.08 17.73
C LYS A 145 -2.99 6.11 16.36
N LEU A 146 -3.71 5.04 16.08
CA LEU A 146 -4.51 4.92 14.86
C LEU A 146 -5.85 5.66 15.04
N GLN A 147 -6.24 6.43 14.03
CA GLN A 147 -7.50 7.18 14.05
C GLN A 147 -8.66 6.26 13.65
N HIS A 148 -8.38 5.30 12.77
CA HIS A 148 -9.33 4.30 12.34
C HIS A 148 -8.93 2.92 12.88
N PRO A 149 -9.82 2.19 13.58
CA PRO A 149 -9.52 0.85 14.08
C PRO A 149 -9.02 -0.10 12.99
N ASP A 150 -9.61 0.00 11.80
CA ASP A 150 -9.28 -0.89 10.68
C ASP A 150 -7.88 -0.62 10.10
N SER A 151 -7.26 0.54 10.36
CA SER A 151 -5.90 0.83 9.89
C SER A 151 -4.90 -0.22 10.39
N VAL A 152 -5.13 -0.79 11.58
CA VAL A 152 -4.24 -1.80 12.16
C VAL A 152 -4.25 -3.11 11.37
N LEU A 153 -5.37 -3.41 10.69
CA LEU A 153 -5.54 -4.62 9.91
C LEU A 153 -4.61 -4.62 8.68
N HIS A 154 -4.19 -3.44 8.22
CA HIS A 154 -3.38 -3.29 7.01
C HIS A 154 -1.90 -3.05 7.31
N LEU A 155 -1.49 -3.06 8.58
CA LEU A 155 -0.12 -2.74 8.94
C LEU A 155 0.88 -3.73 8.31
N GLN A 156 0.53 -5.02 8.24
CA GLN A 156 1.42 -6.01 7.62
C GLN A 156 1.48 -5.81 6.11
N GLY A 157 0.35 -5.53 5.46
CA GLY A 157 0.33 -5.17 4.04
C GLY A 157 1.19 -3.94 3.73
N MET A 158 1.15 -2.92 4.60
CA MET A 158 2.01 -1.74 4.50
C MET A 158 3.49 -2.08 4.73
N GLN A 159 3.80 -2.96 5.68
CA GLN A 159 5.15 -3.44 5.94
C GLN A 159 5.73 -4.16 4.71
N LEU A 160 4.97 -5.07 4.09
CA LEU A 160 5.36 -5.77 2.86
C LEU A 160 5.51 -4.80 1.68
N LEU A 161 4.70 -3.73 1.65
CA LEU A 161 4.81 -2.67 0.66
C LEU A 161 6.10 -1.86 0.88
N ALA A 162 6.43 -1.49 2.12
CA ALA A 162 7.66 -0.78 2.46
C ALA A 162 8.92 -1.58 2.05
N GLN A 163 8.88 -2.91 2.11
CA GLN A 163 9.96 -3.76 1.56
C GLN A 163 10.20 -3.54 0.07
N GLN A 164 9.17 -3.18 -0.70
CA GLN A 164 9.33 -2.86 -2.13
C GLN A 164 10.05 -1.53 -2.38
N PHE A 165 10.14 -0.67 -1.36
CA PHE A 165 10.96 0.55 -1.35
C PHE A 165 12.37 0.30 -0.76
N GLY A 166 12.68 -0.95 -0.39
CA GLY A 166 13.94 -1.36 0.21
C GLY A 166 14.02 -1.10 1.72
N ILE A 167 12.90 -1.03 2.43
CA ILE A 167 12.84 -0.94 3.89
C ILE A 167 12.57 -2.32 4.46
N MET A 168 13.52 -2.84 5.24
CA MET A 168 13.38 -4.14 5.90
C MET A 168 12.33 -4.09 7.01
N GLU A 169 11.87 -5.26 7.46
CA GLU A 169 10.83 -5.37 8.49
C GLU A 169 11.20 -4.65 9.78
N GLU A 170 12.41 -4.85 10.28
CA GLU A 170 12.90 -4.23 11.51
C GLU A 170 12.96 -2.71 11.37
N ALA A 171 13.50 -2.22 10.24
CA ALA A 171 13.60 -0.80 9.94
C ALA A 171 12.22 -0.13 9.82
N PHE A 172 11.22 -0.87 9.31
CA PHE A 172 9.85 -0.41 9.25
C PHE A 172 9.26 -0.19 10.66
N TYR A 173 9.38 -1.18 11.56
CA TYR A 173 8.86 -1.02 12.93
C TYR A 173 9.65 -0.01 13.75
N GLU A 174 10.96 0.10 13.54
CA GLU A 174 11.80 1.15 14.13
C GLU A 174 11.28 2.54 13.78
N ALA A 175 10.96 2.80 12.51
CA ALA A 175 10.38 4.07 12.10
C ALA A 175 9.03 4.34 12.79
N LEU A 176 8.17 3.32 12.92
CA LEU A 176 6.90 3.48 13.62
C LEU A 176 7.08 3.74 15.11
N LEU A 177 8.04 3.11 15.77
CA LEU A 177 8.37 3.39 17.17
C LEU A 177 8.77 4.86 17.35
N GLU A 178 9.69 5.36 16.52
CA GLU A 178 10.20 6.74 16.61
C GLU A 178 9.17 7.81 16.22
N LEU A 179 8.19 7.48 15.38
CA LEU A 179 7.14 8.42 14.97
C LEU A 179 6.00 8.54 15.98
N TYR A 180 5.81 7.53 16.85
CA TYR A 180 4.65 7.41 17.74
C TYR A 180 5.00 7.38 19.24
N TYR A 181 6.29 7.44 19.59
CA TYR A 181 6.80 7.72 20.94
C TYR A 181 7.37 9.13 21.07
#